data_AF-A0A401HQS6-F1
#
_entry.id   AF-A0A401HQS6-F1
#
_cell.length_a   1.000
_cell.length_b   1.000
_cell.length_c   1.000
_cell.angle_alpha   90.00
_cell.angle_beta   90.00
_cell.angle_gamma   90.00
#
_symmetry.space_group_name_H-M   'P 1'
#
loop_
_entity.id
_entity.type
_entity.pdbx_description
1 polymer ?
#
loop_
_entity_poly.entity_id
_entity_poly.type
_entity_poly.pdbx_seq_one_letter_code
_entity_poly.pdbx_strand_id
1 'polypeptide(L)'
;MILSAKYGFLFPDELIPGNYNVTFNNPKTNPIGVEELRKQAEHKGLMKYDEIVVVAGSNYVKIVRKVFAVKKIITPLKGLGGMGPMISAIRRAIRDEREL
;
A
#
# COMPACT_ATOMS: atom_id res chain seq x y z
N MET A 1 2.26 5.75 6.11
CA MET A 1 1.63 6.04 4.80
C MET A 1 0.63 4.94 4.49
N ILE A 2 -0.58 5.30 4.09
CA ILE A 2 -1.67 4.40 3.73
C ILE A 2 -1.91 4.56 2.23
N LEU A 3 -2.08 3.46 1.50
CA LEU A 3 -2.49 3.51 0.09
C LEU A 3 -4.00 3.23 0.00
N SER A 4 -4.78 4.25 -0.31
CA SER A 4 -6.22 4.17 -0.57
C SER A 4 -6.50 4.02 -2.06
N ALA A 5 -7.44 3.15 -2.43
CA ALA A 5 -7.88 3.04 -3.81
C ALA A 5 -8.71 4.24 -4.30
N LYS A 6 -9.26 5.06 -3.39
CA LYS A 6 -10.02 6.28 -3.75
C LYS A 6 -9.13 7.53 -3.73
N TYR A 7 -8.34 7.68 -2.67
CA TYR A 7 -7.63 8.93 -2.37
C TYR A 7 -6.12 8.86 -2.64
N GLY A 8 -5.59 7.67 -2.88
CA GLY A 8 -4.16 7.46 -3.10
C GLY A 8 -3.33 7.44 -1.83
N PHE A 9 -2.18 8.11 -1.82
CA PHE A 9 -1.25 8.10 -0.69
C PHE A 9 -1.71 9.05 0.42
N LEU A 10 -2.06 8.47 1.57
CA LEU A 10 -2.55 9.17 2.74
C LEU A 10 -1.58 9.11 3.92
N PHE A 11 -1.31 10.26 4.54
CA PHE A 11 -0.73 10.29 5.88
C PHE A 11 -1.76 9.77 6.91
N PRO A 12 -1.31 9.15 8.01
CA PRO A 12 -2.20 8.59 9.01
C PRO A 12 -3.19 9.59 9.65
N ASP A 13 -2.82 10.88 9.63
CA ASP A 13 -3.56 12.01 10.20
C ASP A 13 -4.41 12.78 9.17
N GLU A 14 -4.40 12.40 7.89
CA GLU A 14 -5.26 13.03 6.88
C GLU A 14 -6.75 12.70 7.12
N LEU A 15 -7.59 13.74 7.19
CA LEU A 15 -9.03 13.60 7.35
C LEU A 15 -9.69 13.15 6.05
N ILE A 16 -10.51 12.10 6.15
CA ILE A 16 -11.33 11.59 5.04
C ILE A 16 -12.77 12.07 5.25
N PRO A 17 -13.42 12.69 4.25
CA PRO A 17 -14.73 13.33 4.41
C PRO A 17 -15.88 12.36 4.70
N GLY A 18 -15.66 11.06 4.52
CA GLY A 18 -16.65 10.04 4.81
C GLY A 18 -16.23 8.66 4.30
N ASN A 19 -17.06 7.67 4.63
CA ASN A 19 -16.85 6.29 4.20
C ASN A 19 -16.87 6.17 2.67
N TYR A 20 -16.18 5.14 2.17
CA TYR A 20 -16.13 4.84 0.75
C TYR A 20 -15.92 3.36 0.51
N ASN A 21 -16.38 2.87 -0.65
CA ASN A 21 -16.20 1.50 -1.08
C ASN A 21 -15.55 1.47 -2.47
N VAL A 22 -14.25 1.75 -2.52
CA VAL A 22 -13.42 1.76 -3.73
C VAL A 22 -12.27 0.79 -3.55
N THR A 23 -11.97 0.03 -4.60
CA THR A 23 -10.92 -1.00 -4.54
C THR A 23 -10.21 -1.16 -5.87
N PHE A 24 -8.90 -1.39 -5.82
CA PHE A 24 -8.11 -1.76 -7.00
C PHE A 24 -8.51 -3.12 -7.60
N ASN A 25 -9.32 -3.92 -6.88
CA ASN A 25 -9.80 -5.22 -7.35
C ASN A 25 -11.00 -5.10 -8.29
N ASN A 26 -11.66 -3.95 -8.34
CA ASN A 26 -12.86 -3.75 -9.14
C ASN A 26 -12.78 -2.40 -9.87
N PRO A 27 -12.44 -2.40 -11.17
CA PRO A 27 -12.37 -1.19 -11.98
C PRO A 27 -13.67 -0.38 -12.00
N LYS A 28 -14.84 -1.02 -11.83
CA LYS A 28 -16.14 -0.33 -11.78
C LYS A 28 -16.27 0.60 -10.57
N THR A 29 -15.45 0.41 -9.54
CA THR A 29 -15.40 1.34 -8.39
C THR A 29 -14.58 2.61 -8.69
N ASN A 30 -14.06 2.76 -9.91
CA ASN A 30 -13.26 3.87 -10.39
C ASN A 30 -12.08 4.23 -9.47
N PRO A 31 -11.14 3.29 -9.24
CA PRO A 31 -9.99 3.54 -8.40
C PRO A 31 -9.04 4.57 -9.03
N ILE A 32 -8.31 5.30 -8.17
CA ILE A 32 -7.29 6.25 -8.58
C ILE A 32 -6.25 5.61 -9.50
N GLY A 33 -5.87 6.32 -10.57
CA GLY A 33 -4.93 5.85 -11.58
C GLY A 33 -3.46 5.89 -11.11
N VAL A 34 -2.61 5.08 -11.76
CA VAL A 34 -1.16 5.02 -11.46
C VAL A 34 -0.46 6.36 -11.70
N GLU A 35 -0.80 7.08 -12.77
CA GLU A 35 -0.18 8.38 -13.06
C GLU A 35 -0.50 9.41 -11.97
N GLU A 36 -1.73 9.42 -11.46
CA GLU A 36 -2.12 10.31 -10.36
C GLU A 36 -1.41 9.92 -9.05
N LEU A 37 -1.27 8.61 -8.79
CA LEU A 37 -0.48 8.13 -7.65
C LEU A 37 0.99 8.53 -7.74
N ARG A 38 1.59 8.56 -8.94
CA ARG A 38 2.98 9.04 -9.13
C ARG A 38 3.09 10.52 -8.80
N LYS A 39 2.19 11.36 -9.31
CA LYS A 39 2.15 12.79 -8.96
C LYS A 39 2.03 13.00 -7.46
N GLN A 40 1.15 12.25 -6.79
CA GLN A 40 1.04 12.30 -5.33
C GLN A 40 2.32 11.86 -4.63
N ALA A 41 2.98 10.80 -5.11
CA ALA A 41 4.25 10.33 -4.55
C ALA A 41 5.36 11.39 -4.70
N GLU A 42 5.41 12.10 -5.82
CA GLU A 42 6.33 13.23 -6.02
C GLU A 42 6.00 14.38 -5.07
N HIS A 43 4.76 14.87 -5.07
CA HIS A 43 4.33 15.99 -4.23
C HIS A 43 4.48 15.72 -2.73
N LYS A 44 4.23 14.49 -2.28
CA LYS A 44 4.40 14.08 -0.87
C LYS A 44 5.84 13.69 -0.53
N GLY A 45 6.79 13.84 -1.47
CA GLY A 45 8.20 13.57 -1.24
C GLY A 45 8.50 12.09 -0.99
N LEU A 46 7.69 11.17 -1.50
CA LEU A 46 7.87 9.72 -1.36
C LEU A 46 8.92 9.18 -2.35
N MET A 47 9.18 9.90 -3.44
CA MET A 47 10.19 9.50 -4.43
C MET A 47 11.63 9.56 -3.91
N LYS A 48 11.85 10.24 -2.78
CA LYS A 48 13.17 10.37 -2.13
C LYS A 48 13.67 9.07 -1.48
N TYR A 49 12.79 8.09 -1.24
CA TYR A 49 13.17 6.83 -0.62
C TYR A 49 13.63 5.84 -1.70
N ASP A 50 14.71 5.11 -1.42
CA ASP A 50 15.25 4.09 -2.35
C ASP A 50 14.64 2.71 -2.12
N GLU A 51 14.17 2.47 -0.90
CA GLU A 51 13.52 1.24 -0.48
C GLU A 51 12.11 1.51 0.03
N ILE A 52 11.16 0.67 -0.40
CA ILE A 52 9.75 0.75 -0.06
C ILE A 52 9.29 -0.60 0.45
N VAL A 53 8.93 -0.65 1.73
CA VAL A 53 8.35 -1.82 2.38
C VAL A 53 6.83 -1.76 2.25
N VAL A 54 6.24 -2.78 1.61
CA VAL A 54 4.80 -2.84 1.37
C VAL A 54 4.18 -3.95 2.21
N VAL A 55 3.53 -3.54 3.29
CA VAL A 55 2.74 -4.42 4.18
C VAL A 55 1.29 -4.41 3.70
N ALA A 56 1.03 -5.05 2.55
CA ALA A 56 -0.30 -5.12 1.96
C ALA A 56 -0.51 -6.38 1.11
N GLY A 57 -1.76 -6.63 0.71
CA GLY A 57 -2.11 -7.69 -0.22
C GLY A 57 -1.53 -7.48 -1.62
N SER A 58 -1.46 -8.57 -2.39
CA SER A 58 -0.77 -8.64 -3.69
C SER A 58 -1.22 -7.59 -4.72
N ASN A 59 -2.50 -7.23 -4.75
CA ASN A 59 -2.99 -6.23 -5.69
C ASN A 59 -2.50 -4.81 -5.35
N TYR A 60 -2.39 -4.46 -4.07
CA TYR A 60 -1.77 -3.20 -3.65
C TYR A 60 -0.27 -3.19 -3.93
N VAL A 61 0.42 -4.31 -3.70
CA VAL A 61 1.83 -4.47 -4.10
C VAL A 61 2.02 -4.22 -5.60
N LYS A 62 1.14 -4.73 -6.47
CA LYS A 62 1.21 -4.47 -7.91
C LYS A 62 1.08 -2.99 -8.24
N ILE A 63 0.19 -2.26 -7.55
CA ILE A 63 0.04 -0.81 -7.72
C ILE A 63 1.33 -0.09 -7.32
N VAL A 64 1.87 -0.38 -6.12
CA VAL A 64 3.12 0.23 -5.66
C VAL A 64 4.28 -0.04 -6.63
N ARG A 65 4.39 -1.25 -7.18
CA ARG A 65 5.39 -1.58 -8.21
C ARG A 65 5.27 -0.75 -9.48
N LYS A 66 4.06 -0.37 -9.88
CA LYS A 66 3.85 0.50 -11.05
C LYS A 66 4.18 1.96 -10.74
N VAL A 67 3.87 2.42 -9.53
CA VAL A 67 4.17 3.79 -9.09
C VAL A 67 5.69 3.98 -8.96
N PHE A 68 6.37 3.07 -8.27
CA PHE A 68 7.80 3.16 -7.95
C PHE A 68 8.65 2.15 -8.75
N ALA A 69 8.49 2.16 -10.07
CA ALA A 69 9.03 1.12 -10.96
C ALA A 69 10.55 0.88 -10.85
N VAL A 70 11.32 1.91 -10.47
CA VAL A 70 12.79 1.87 -10.37
C VAL A 70 13.30 1.67 -8.93
N LYS A 71 12.40 1.57 -7.95
CA LYS A 71 12.76 1.51 -6.52
C LYS A 71 12.79 0.07 -6.01
N LYS A 72 13.56 -0.17 -4.95
CA LYS A 72 13.60 -1.47 -4.27
C LYS A 72 12.30 -1.68 -3.50
N ILE A 73 11.53 -2.72 -3.84
CA ILE A 73 10.23 -3.00 -3.20
C ILE A 73 10.30 -4.32 -2.44
N ILE A 74 10.20 -4.22 -1.11
CA ILE A 74 10.16 -5.35 -0.16
C ILE A 74 8.70 -5.66 0.16
N THR A 75 8.34 -6.95 0.14
CA THR A 75 6.97 -7.41 0.35
C THR A 75 6.96 -8.55 1.38
N PRO A 76 7.06 -8.25 2.69
CA PRO A 76 7.24 -9.28 3.73
C PRO A 76 6.07 -10.26 3.82
N LEU A 77 4.87 -9.83 3.39
CA LEU A 77 3.66 -10.65 3.40
C LEU A 77 3.51 -11.57 2.19
N LYS A 78 4.46 -11.56 1.25
CA LYS A 78 4.38 -12.34 0.01
C LYS A 78 4.35 -13.83 0.34
N GLY A 79 3.37 -14.54 -0.23
CA GLY A 79 3.25 -15.99 -0.06
C GLY A 79 2.49 -16.45 1.18
N LEU A 80 2.09 -15.54 2.08
CA LEU A 80 1.35 -15.89 3.30
C LEU A 80 -0.13 -16.24 3.06
N GLY A 81 -0.66 -16.02 1.85
CA GLY A 81 -2.05 -16.31 1.51
C GLY A 81 -2.99 -15.12 1.68
N GLY A 82 -4.17 -15.33 2.27
CA GLY A 82 -5.20 -14.30 2.46
C GLY A 82 -4.93 -13.35 3.65
N MET A 83 -5.88 -12.45 3.92
CA MET A 83 -5.75 -11.48 5.02
C MET A 83 -5.57 -12.12 6.40
N GLY A 84 -6.29 -13.22 6.70
CA GLY A 84 -6.17 -13.90 8.00
C GLY A 84 -4.73 -14.32 8.34
N PRO A 85 -4.08 -15.14 7.49
CA PRO A 85 -2.67 -15.48 7.65
C PRO A 85 -1.73 -14.27 7.73
N MET A 86 -1.93 -13.24 6.91
CA MET A 86 -1.11 -12.02 6.94
C MET A 86 -1.21 -11.30 8.29
N ILE A 87 -2.42 -11.11 8.82
CA ILE A 87 -2.64 -10.50 10.14
C ILE A 87 -2.02 -11.36 11.25
N SER A 88 -2.15 -12.68 11.16
CA SER A 88 -1.52 -13.60 12.12
C SER A 88 0.00 -13.46 12.13
N ALA A 89 0.63 -13.40 10.95
CA ALA A 89 2.08 -13.21 10.83
C ALA A 89 2.53 -11.87 11.43
N ILE A 90 1.83 -10.78 11.13
CA ILE A 90 2.12 -9.44 11.71
C ILE A 90 2.01 -9.48 13.23
N ARG A 91 0.92 -10.04 13.78
CA ARG A 91 0.73 -10.15 15.24
C ARG A 91 1.84 -10.96 15.91
N ARG A 92 2.28 -12.04 15.25
CA ARG A 92 3.39 -12.85 15.73
C ARG A 92 4.71 -12.07 15.72
N ALA A 93 4.99 -11.35 14.65
CA ALA A 93 6.19 -10.52 14.53
C ALA A 93 6.27 -9.45 15.63
N ILE A 94 5.15 -8.78 15.90
CA ILE A 94 5.05 -7.78 16.99
C ILE A 94 5.29 -8.43 18.35
N ARG A 95 4.60 -9.54 18.65
CA ARG A 95 4.72 -10.23 19.94
C ARG A 95 6.12 -10.78 20.18
N ASP A 96 6.74 -11.33 19.14
CA ASP A 96 8.05 -11.97 19.21
C ASP A 96 9.20 -10.95 18.98
N GLU A 97 8.90 -9.64 18.90
CA GLU A 97 9.83 -8.52 18.66
C GLU A 97 10.81 -8.76 17.49
N ARG A 98 10.29 -9.30 16.40
CA ARG A 98 11.10 -9.70 15.23
C ARG A 98 10.54 -9.11 13.93
N GLU A 99 11.41 -8.93 12.96
CA GLU A 99 11.01 -8.53 11.60
C GLU A 99 10.28 -9.67 10.86
N LEU A 100 9.50 -9.29 9.84
CA LEU A 100 8.79 -10.22 8.93
C LEU A 100 9.65 -10.62 7.74
#